data_AF-A0A7H4PIC3-F1
#
_entry.id   AF-A0A7H4PIC3-F1
#
_cell.length_a   1.000
_cell.length_b   1.000
_cell.length_c   1.000
_cell.angle_alpha   90.00
_cell.angle_beta   90.00
_cell.angle_gamma   90.00
#
_symmetry.space_group_name_H-M   'P 1'
#
loop_
_entity.id
_entity.type
_entity.pdbx_description
1 polymer ?
#
loop_
_entity_poly.entity_id
_entity_poly.type
_entity_poly.pdbx_seq_one_letter_code
_entity_poly.pdbx_strand_id
1 'polypeptide(L)'
;MTGVDAMVAQRAGILAQIALAELHLEFTEVRAPFNGVVVALKTTIGQYASALKPVFTLLDDDHWYVVANFRETDLKNVRPGVPARITVMTNHSRAFEGVVDSVGTGVLPDGGSVIEGLPVIQKSINWVHVSQRFPVKIAVKDPTRTCFVWAPPPAPFCSRNKETACRACGPF
;
A
#
# COMPACT_ATOMS: atom_id res chain seq x y z
N MET A 1 34.41 -41.95 15.35
CA MET A 1 34.18 -40.80 14.46
C MET A 1 35.50 -40.52 13.76
N THR A 2 35.59 -40.75 12.46
CA THR A 2 36.88 -40.66 11.76
C THR A 2 37.19 -39.20 11.41
N GLY A 3 38.47 -38.85 11.23
CA GLY A 3 38.87 -37.49 10.84
C GLY A 3 38.28 -37.05 9.48
N VAL A 4 37.91 -38.01 8.63
CA VAL A 4 37.25 -37.76 7.33
C VAL A 4 35.83 -37.21 7.55
N ASP A 5 35.08 -37.75 8.52
CA ASP A 5 33.72 -37.27 8.85
C ASP A 5 33.73 -35.79 9.29
N ALA A 6 34.76 -35.39 10.04
CA ALA A 6 34.95 -34.00 10.47
C ALA A 6 35.24 -33.06 9.29
N MET A 7 36.06 -33.49 8.31
CA MET A 7 36.35 -32.70 7.11
C MET A 7 35.13 -32.59 6.18
N VAL A 8 34.32 -33.65 6.08
CA VAL A 8 33.05 -33.61 5.33
C VAL A 8 32.08 -32.62 5.96
N ALA A 9 31.96 -32.62 7.30
CA ALA A 9 31.16 -31.63 8.02
C ALA A 9 31.68 -30.20 7.81
N GLN A 10 33.00 -29.99 7.85
CA GLN A 10 33.61 -28.68 7.59
C GLN A 10 33.35 -28.20 6.15
N ARG A 11 33.45 -29.09 5.16
CA ARG A 11 33.13 -28.79 3.76
C ARG A 11 31.68 -28.31 3.62
N ALA A 12 30.74 -29.00 4.26
CA ALA A 12 29.33 -28.61 4.24
C ALA A 12 29.12 -27.21 4.86
N GLY A 13 29.81 -26.89 5.96
CA GLY A 13 29.78 -25.56 6.58
C GLY A 13 30.30 -24.46 5.66
N ILE A 14 31.41 -24.69 4.95
CA ILE A 14 31.98 -23.72 4.00
C ILE A 14 31.03 -23.49 2.81
N LEU A 15 30.42 -24.56 2.27
CA LEU A 15 29.44 -24.43 1.18
C LEU A 15 28.23 -23.60 1.60
N ALA A 16 27.74 -23.75 2.83
CA ALA A 16 26.65 -22.93 3.35
C ALA A 16 27.05 -21.45 3.46
N GLN A 17 28.31 -21.16 3.84
CA GLN A 17 28.81 -19.78 3.88
C GLN A 17 28.93 -19.15 2.50
N ILE A 18 29.34 -19.92 1.50
CA ILE A 18 29.40 -19.46 0.10
C ILE A 18 27.99 -19.12 -0.39
N ALA A 19 27.02 -20.03 -0.22
CA ALA A 19 25.64 -19.80 -0.62
C ALA A 19 25.01 -18.57 0.06
N LEU A 20 25.35 -18.33 1.33
CA LEU A 20 24.90 -17.15 2.06
C LEU A 20 25.55 -15.86 1.53
N ALA A 21 26.84 -15.90 1.18
CA ALA A 21 27.53 -14.77 0.56
C ALA A 21 26.98 -14.44 -0.83
N GLU A 22 26.61 -15.45 -1.62
CA GLU A 22 25.94 -15.29 -2.92
C GLU A 22 24.57 -14.63 -2.75
N LEU A 23 23.77 -15.09 -1.79
CA LEU A 23 22.47 -14.47 -1.48
C LEU A 23 22.61 -13.01 -1.04
N HIS A 24 23.63 -12.69 -0.24
CA HIS A 24 23.92 -11.32 0.16
C HIS A 24 24.29 -10.42 -1.03
N LEU A 25 25.02 -10.95 -2.01
CA LEU A 25 25.36 -10.24 -3.25
C LEU A 25 24.09 -9.95 -4.05
N GLU A 26 23.19 -10.92 -4.19
CA GLU A 26 21.91 -10.72 -4.88
C GLU A 26 21.04 -9.65 -4.19
N PHE A 27 21.02 -9.61 -2.86
CA PHE A 27 20.28 -8.60 -2.09
C PHE A 27 20.88 -7.18 -2.16
N THR A 28 22.05 -7.00 -2.78
CA THR A 28 22.57 -5.65 -3.07
C THR A 28 21.81 -4.97 -4.21
N GLU A 29 21.18 -5.74 -5.11
CA GLU A 29 20.36 -5.22 -6.21
C GLU A 29 18.87 -5.29 -5.86
N VAL A 30 18.27 -4.16 -5.51
CA VAL A 30 16.83 -4.09 -5.22
C VAL A 30 16.05 -3.91 -6.52
N ARG A 31 15.29 -4.93 -6.92
CA ARG A 31 14.41 -4.93 -8.10
C ARG A 31 12.94 -4.77 -7.69
N ALA A 32 12.17 -4.07 -8.52
CA ALA A 32 10.73 -3.93 -8.30
C ALA A 32 10.00 -5.25 -8.57
N PRO A 33 9.12 -5.72 -7.68
CA PRO A 33 8.38 -6.98 -7.87
C PRO A 33 7.21 -6.85 -8.87
N PHE A 34 6.70 -5.64 -9.11
CA PHE A 34 5.60 -5.36 -10.04
C PHE A 34 5.75 -3.96 -10.65
N ASN A 35 4.97 -3.67 -11.70
CA ASN A 35 4.95 -2.35 -12.33
C ASN A 35 4.28 -1.33 -11.42
N GLY A 36 4.81 -0.12 -11.33
CA GLY A 36 4.24 0.85 -10.44
C GLY A 36 4.99 2.17 -10.37
N VAL A 37 4.51 3.03 -9.48
CA VAL A 37 5.09 4.36 -9.25
C VAL A 37 5.84 4.35 -7.92
N VAL A 38 7.10 4.75 -7.96
CA VAL A 38 7.91 4.94 -6.75
C VAL A 38 7.49 6.23 -6.06
N VAL A 39 7.06 6.12 -4.80
CA VAL A 39 6.70 7.24 -3.94
C VAL A 39 7.53 7.22 -2.65
N ALA A 40 7.67 8.39 -2.03
CA ALA A 40 8.39 8.56 -0.77
C ALA A 40 9.82 7.96 -0.77
N LEU A 41 10.59 8.23 -1.82
CA LEU A 41 12.02 7.88 -1.86
C LEU A 41 12.77 8.69 -0.79
N LYS A 42 13.33 8.00 0.22
CA LYS A 42 14.01 8.62 1.36
C LYS A 42 15.54 8.60 1.28
N THR A 43 16.09 8.05 0.20
CA THR A 43 17.53 7.93 0.00
C THR A 43 17.99 8.77 -1.17
N THR A 44 19.26 9.13 -1.14
CA THR A 44 19.98 9.80 -2.22
C THR A 44 21.22 8.98 -2.55
N ILE A 45 21.74 9.15 -3.76
CA ILE A 45 23.01 8.53 -4.19
C ILE A 45 24.09 8.80 -3.14
N GLY A 46 24.78 7.73 -2.71
CA GLY A 46 25.83 7.79 -1.69
C GLY A 46 25.35 7.68 -0.23
N GLN A 47 24.04 7.65 0.03
CA GLN A 47 23.53 7.37 1.37
C GLN A 47 23.55 5.87 1.70
N TYR A 48 23.79 5.56 2.97
CA TYR A 48 23.82 4.19 3.47
C TYR A 48 22.41 3.64 3.66
N ALA A 49 22.08 2.55 2.95
CA ALA A 49 20.88 1.78 3.18
C ALA A 49 21.13 0.71 4.26
N SER A 50 20.27 0.64 5.27
CA SER A 50 20.34 -0.41 6.30
C SER A 50 19.26 -1.46 6.06
N ALA A 51 19.59 -2.72 6.35
CA ALA A 51 18.60 -3.78 6.39
C ALA A 51 17.44 -3.41 7.32
N LEU A 52 16.23 -3.87 6.98
CA LEU A 52 15.00 -3.65 7.74
C LEU A 52 14.48 -2.20 7.76
N LYS A 53 15.13 -1.25 7.08
CA LYS A 53 14.61 0.12 6.92
C LYS A 53 14.01 0.32 5.53
N PRO A 54 12.74 0.78 5.42
CA PRO A 54 12.12 1.02 4.12
C PRO A 54 12.77 2.23 3.42
N VAL A 55 13.25 2.01 2.19
CA VAL A 55 13.95 3.02 1.38
C VAL A 55 12.99 3.82 0.49
N PHE A 56 12.01 3.13 -0.09
CA PHE A 56 10.96 3.70 -0.93
C PHE A 56 9.68 2.87 -0.79
N THR A 57 8.57 3.44 -1.24
CA THR A 57 7.29 2.75 -1.35
C THR A 57 6.96 2.61 -2.83
N LEU A 58 6.55 1.42 -3.26
CA LEU A 58 6.09 1.17 -4.63
C LEU A 58 4.57 1.08 -4.64
N LEU A 59 3.92 1.89 -5.48
CA LEU A 59 2.47 1.90 -5.66
C LEU A 59 2.10 1.14 -6.94
N ASP A 60 1.21 0.16 -6.84
CA ASP A 60 0.66 -0.58 -8.00
C ASP A 60 -0.21 0.37 -8.84
N ASP A 61 0.06 0.42 -10.14
CA ASP A 61 -0.65 1.29 -11.10
C ASP A 61 -1.71 0.55 -11.92
N ASP A 62 -1.78 -0.78 -11.83
CA ASP A 62 -2.71 -1.64 -12.56
C ASP A 62 -3.98 -1.94 -11.75
N HIS A 63 -3.86 -2.15 -10.43
CA HIS A 63 -5.00 -2.54 -9.58
C HIS A 63 -5.46 -1.42 -8.64
N TRP A 64 -6.47 -0.68 -9.08
CA TRP A 64 -7.08 0.39 -8.29
C TRP A 64 -8.31 -0.11 -7.53
N TYR A 65 -8.42 0.28 -6.26
CA TYR A 65 -9.60 0.05 -5.45
C TYR A 65 -9.98 1.30 -4.67
N VAL A 66 -11.26 1.42 -4.37
CA VAL A 66 -11.82 2.46 -3.50
C VAL A 66 -12.28 1.81 -2.21
N VAL A 67 -11.95 2.43 -1.09
CA VAL A 67 -12.48 2.05 0.22
C VAL A 67 -13.65 2.97 0.55
N ALA A 68 -14.85 2.42 0.60
CA ALA A 68 -16.06 3.13 0.95
C ALA A 68 -16.53 2.68 2.34
N ASN A 69 -16.62 3.64 3.28
CA ASN A 69 -17.05 3.37 4.65
C ASN A 69 -18.58 3.46 4.74
N PHE A 70 -19.27 2.31 4.75
CA PHE A 70 -20.73 2.24 4.85
C PHE A 70 -21.18 2.07 6.29
N ARG A 71 -22.34 2.63 6.65
CA ARG A 71 -22.98 2.35 7.95
C ARG A 71 -23.50 0.91 7.98
N GLU A 72 -23.49 0.30 9.15
CA GLU A 72 -24.05 -1.05 9.38
C GLU A 72 -25.47 -1.20 8.84
N THR A 73 -26.32 -0.18 9.02
CA THR A 73 -27.70 -0.17 8.53
C THR A 73 -27.80 -0.30 7.00
N ASP A 74 -26.79 0.25 6.30
CA ASP A 74 -26.76 0.37 4.85
C ASP A 74 -26.05 -0.85 4.20
N LEU A 75 -25.48 -1.75 5.01
CA LEU A 75 -24.67 -2.88 4.55
C LEU A 75 -25.51 -4.09 4.07
N LYS A 76 -26.80 -4.15 4.40
CA LYS A 76 -27.69 -5.30 4.11
C LYS A 76 -27.68 -5.75 2.64
N ASN A 77 -27.54 -4.79 1.71
CA ASN A 77 -27.57 -5.03 0.27
C ASN A 77 -26.17 -5.01 -0.37
N VAL A 78 -25.11 -4.79 0.39
CA VAL A 78 -23.73 -4.76 -0.12
C VAL A 78 -23.11 -6.14 0.03
N ARG A 79 -22.88 -6.81 -1.09
CA ARG A 79 -22.27 -8.15 -1.14
C ARG A 79 -21.10 -8.17 -2.13
N PRO A 80 -20.09 -9.02 -1.91
CA PRO A 80 -19.06 -9.27 -2.92
C PRO A 80 -19.69 -9.64 -4.27
N GLY A 81 -19.15 -9.10 -5.36
CA GLY A 81 -19.63 -9.29 -6.72
C GLY A 81 -20.71 -8.32 -7.21
N VAL A 82 -21.25 -7.47 -6.34
CA VAL A 82 -22.25 -6.47 -6.75
C VAL A 82 -21.59 -5.35 -7.56
N PRO A 83 -22.18 -4.92 -8.71
CA PRO A 83 -21.67 -3.78 -9.47
C PRO A 83 -21.85 -2.48 -8.69
N ALA A 84 -20.83 -1.64 -8.71
CA ALA A 84 -20.82 -0.33 -8.08
C ALA A 84 -20.47 0.75 -9.10
N ARG A 85 -21.04 1.94 -8.93
CA ARG A 85 -20.73 3.11 -9.74
C ARG A 85 -20.01 4.14 -8.86
N ILE A 86 -18.81 4.52 -9.28
CA ILE A 86 -17.92 5.40 -8.53
C ILE A 86 -17.83 6.72 -9.27
N THR A 87 -17.98 7.84 -8.56
CA THR A 87 -17.83 9.18 -9.13
C THR A 87 -16.85 9.96 -8.27
N VAL A 88 -15.84 10.55 -8.91
CA VAL A 88 -14.78 11.31 -8.23
C VAL A 88 -15.25 12.75 -8.05
N MET A 89 -15.00 13.34 -6.88
CA MET A 89 -15.42 14.72 -6.57
C MET A 89 -14.81 15.75 -7.52
N THR A 90 -13.56 15.53 -7.95
CA THR A 90 -12.86 16.41 -8.90
C THR A 90 -13.54 16.46 -10.27
N ASN A 91 -14.24 15.40 -10.66
CA ASN A 91 -14.93 15.33 -11.94
C ASN A 91 -16.23 14.52 -11.84
N HIS A 92 -17.33 15.23 -11.58
CA HIS A 92 -18.67 14.64 -11.49
C HIS A 92 -19.22 14.11 -12.83
N SER A 93 -18.60 14.46 -13.96
CA SER A 93 -19.06 14.02 -15.29
C SER A 93 -18.59 12.60 -15.65
N ARG A 94 -17.55 12.08 -14.99
CA ARG A 94 -17.05 10.71 -15.22
C ARG A 94 -17.51 9.79 -14.10
N ALA A 95 -18.20 8.72 -14.51
CA ALA A 95 -18.52 7.59 -13.66
C ALA A 95 -17.63 6.41 -14.03
N PHE A 96 -16.98 5.82 -13.03
CA PHE A 96 -16.22 4.59 -13.16
C PHE A 96 -17.10 3.42 -12.75
N GLU A 97 -17.01 2.33 -13.49
CA GLU A 97 -17.61 1.07 -13.09
C GLU A 97 -16.67 0.35 -12.13
N GLY A 98 -17.23 -0.32 -11.14
CA GLY A 98 -16.48 -1.13 -10.20
C GLY A 98 -17.28 -2.34 -9.75
N VAL A 99 -16.61 -3.24 -9.04
CA VAL A 99 -17.24 -4.41 -8.43
C VAL A 99 -16.81 -4.46 -6.98
N VAL A 100 -17.76 -4.73 -6.09
CA VAL A 100 -17.46 -4.95 -4.67
C VAL A 100 -16.58 -6.20 -4.57
N ASP A 101 -15.34 -6.02 -4.15
CA ASP A 101 -14.38 -7.11 -3.98
C ASP A 101 -14.59 -7.77 -2.61
N SER A 102 -14.59 -6.96 -1.55
CA SER A 102 -14.74 -7.47 -0.18
C SER A 102 -15.41 -6.47 0.76
N VAL A 103 -16.11 -7.02 1.75
CA VAL A 103 -16.72 -6.27 2.85
C VAL A 103 -15.93 -6.57 4.11
N GLY A 104 -15.35 -5.55 4.74
CA GLY A 104 -14.61 -5.70 5.99
C GLY A 104 -15.52 -6.31 7.06
N THR A 105 -15.14 -7.46 7.60
CA THR A 105 -15.96 -8.19 8.59
C THR A 105 -15.71 -7.73 10.03
N GLY A 106 -14.62 -7.00 10.28
CA GLY A 106 -14.24 -6.51 11.61
C GLY A 106 -13.95 -5.02 11.60
N VAL A 107 -14.50 -4.32 12.58
CA VAL A 107 -14.18 -2.93 12.92
C VAL A 107 -13.75 -2.92 14.38
N LEU A 108 -12.64 -2.26 14.70
CA LEU A 108 -12.25 -2.04 16.09
C LEU A 108 -13.29 -1.11 16.72
N PRO A 109 -14.04 -1.55 17.74
CA PRO A 109 -14.88 -0.64 18.50
C PRO A 109 -13.95 0.33 19.22
N ASP A 110 -14.21 1.64 19.08
CA ASP A 110 -13.49 2.68 19.83
C ASP A 110 -13.49 2.31 21.33
N GLY A 111 -12.32 2.01 21.91
CA GLY A 111 -12.22 1.72 23.35
C GLY A 111 -11.24 0.64 23.81
N GLY A 112 -10.36 0.13 22.96
CA GLY A 112 -9.28 -0.78 23.38
C GLY A 112 -8.19 -0.08 24.18
N SER A 113 -8.48 0.32 25.43
CA SER A 113 -7.46 0.77 26.38
C SER A 113 -7.25 -0.31 27.43
N VAL A 114 -6.12 -1.00 27.35
CA VAL A 114 -5.61 -1.84 28.44
C VAL A 114 -4.50 -1.03 29.10
N ILE A 115 -4.79 -0.43 30.25
CA ILE A 115 -3.76 0.10 31.15
C ILE A 115 -3.84 -0.73 32.42
N GLU A 116 -2.77 -1.48 32.70
CA GLU A 116 -2.66 -2.30 33.90
C GLU A 116 -2.77 -1.45 35.17
N GLY A 117 -3.67 -1.86 36.08
CA GLY A 117 -3.57 -1.51 37.49
C GLY A 117 -4.53 -0.46 38.04
N LEU A 118 -5.27 0.29 37.21
CA LEU A 118 -6.30 1.22 37.69
C LEU A 118 -7.61 1.06 36.89
N PRO A 119 -8.76 0.85 37.55
CA PRO A 119 -10.05 0.82 36.85
C PRO A 119 -10.38 2.23 36.35
N VAL A 120 -10.19 2.48 35.04
CA VAL A 120 -10.71 3.67 34.37
C VAL A 120 -12.22 3.49 34.23
N ILE A 121 -12.99 4.07 35.14
CA ILE A 121 -14.44 4.16 35.00
C ILE A 121 -14.72 5.25 33.96
N GLN A 122 -14.74 4.88 32.67
CA GLN A 122 -15.26 5.76 31.63
C GLN A 122 -16.77 5.90 31.84
N LYS A 123 -17.20 6.93 32.58
CA LYS A 123 -18.61 7.36 32.62
C LYS A 123 -18.98 7.96 31.26
N SER A 124 -19.07 7.13 30.22
CA SER A 124 -19.71 7.52 28.96
C SER A 124 -21.19 7.19 29.07
N ILE A 125 -22.02 8.22 29.21
CA ILE A 125 -23.47 8.09 29.10
C ILE A 125 -23.80 8.03 27.60
N ASN A 126 -23.35 6.97 26.93
CA ASN A 126 -23.63 6.72 25.52
C ASN A 126 -24.84 5.77 25.41
N TRP A 127 -26.01 6.25 25.81
CA TRP A 127 -27.28 5.53 25.63
C TRP A 127 -27.74 5.49 24.16
N VAL A 128 -27.11 6.30 23.30
CA VAL A 128 -27.32 6.31 21.85
C VAL A 128 -26.25 5.44 21.20
N HIS A 129 -26.67 4.28 20.67
CA HIS A 129 -25.81 3.43 19.86
C HIS A 129 -25.61 4.08 18.49
N VAL A 130 -24.43 4.63 18.24
CA VAL A 130 -24.05 5.16 16.92
C VAL A 130 -23.73 3.98 16.00
N SER A 131 -24.33 3.96 14.81
CA SER A 131 -24.03 2.93 13.82
C SER A 131 -22.56 2.92 13.45
N GLN A 132 -21.92 1.76 13.57
CA GLN A 132 -20.53 1.58 13.18
C GLN A 132 -20.39 1.64 11.64
N ARG A 133 -19.20 2.03 11.18
CA ARG A 133 -18.88 2.10 9.75
C ARG A 133 -17.96 0.96 9.36
N PHE A 134 -18.38 0.19 8.37
CA PHE A 134 -17.65 -0.95 7.82
C PHE A 134 -16.95 -0.54 6.51
N PRO A 135 -15.64 -0.77 6.39
CA PRO A 135 -14.92 -0.50 5.14
C PRO A 135 -15.29 -1.55 4.09
N VAL A 136 -15.80 -1.10 2.95
CA VAL A 136 -16.07 -1.92 1.77
C VAL A 136 -15.04 -1.61 0.70
N LYS A 137 -14.34 -2.62 0.21
CA LYS A 137 -13.39 -2.50 -0.89
C LYS A 137 -14.12 -2.71 -2.21
N ILE A 138 -13.98 -1.74 -3.11
CA ILE A 138 -14.58 -1.77 -4.44
C ILE A 138 -13.43 -1.70 -5.45
N ALA A 139 -13.24 -2.76 -6.23
CA ALA A 139 -12.28 -2.80 -7.32
C ALA A 139 -12.80 -1.96 -8.49
N VAL A 140 -11.96 -1.10 -9.05
CA VAL A 140 -12.31 -0.21 -10.18
C VAL A 140 -12.01 -0.94 -11.49
N LYS A 141 -12.98 -0.96 -12.40
CA LYS A 141 -12.79 -1.43 -13.78
C LYS A 141 -12.28 -0.25 -14.62
N ASP A 142 -11.18 -0.47 -15.32
CA ASP A 142 -10.53 0.52 -16.21
C ASP A 142 -10.17 1.85 -15.50
N PRO A 143 -9.18 1.83 -14.59
CA PRO A 143 -8.73 3.03 -13.92
C PRO A 143 -7.96 3.95 -14.89
N THR A 144 -8.58 5.05 -15.31
CA THR A 144 -7.83 6.10 -16.02
C THR A 144 -6.88 6.80 -15.04
N ARG A 145 -5.57 6.59 -15.22
CA ARG A 145 -4.48 7.10 -14.34
C ARG A 145 -4.59 8.59 -14.00
N THR A 146 -5.05 9.43 -14.93
CA THR A 146 -5.12 10.88 -14.75
C THR A 146 -6.24 11.36 -13.82
N CYS A 147 -7.25 10.53 -13.54
CA CYS A 147 -8.41 10.96 -12.75
C CYS A 147 -8.25 10.72 -11.25
N PHE A 148 -7.33 9.83 -10.84
CA PHE A 148 -7.11 9.44 -9.44
C PHE A 148 -5.80 9.97 -8.83
N VAL A 149 -4.91 10.55 -9.63
CA VAL A 149 -3.69 11.19 -9.14
C VAL A 149 -4.02 12.58 -8.61
N TRP A 150 -4.16 12.71 -7.29
CA TRP A 150 -4.37 13.99 -6.59
C TRP A 150 -3.09 14.85 -6.52
N ALA A 151 -1.91 14.23 -6.59
CA ALA A 151 -0.66 14.96 -6.61
C ALA A 151 -0.47 15.60 -8.00
N PRO A 152 -0.17 16.90 -8.11
CA PRO A 152 0.34 17.41 -9.38
C PRO A 152 1.56 16.54 -9.77
N PRO A 153 1.73 16.18 -11.05
CA PRO A 153 2.93 15.46 -11.47
C PRO A 153 4.14 16.23 -10.90
N PRO A 154 5.16 15.54 -10.34
CA PRO A 154 6.37 16.23 -9.93
C PRO A 154 6.81 17.05 -11.12
N ALA A 155 6.96 18.37 -10.93
CA ALA A 155 7.35 19.27 -12.00
C ALA A 155 8.53 18.61 -12.73
N PRO A 156 8.49 18.51 -14.07
CA PRO A 156 9.59 17.89 -14.79
C PRO A 156 10.86 18.58 -14.34
N PHE A 157 11.86 17.79 -13.97
CA PHE A 157 13.17 18.28 -13.60
C PHE A 157 13.70 19.03 -14.82
N CYS A 158 13.43 20.33 -14.87
CA CYS A 158 13.74 21.18 -16.00
C CYS A 158 15.24 21.44 -15.90
N SER A 159 16.03 20.51 -16.45
CA SER A 159 17.46 20.70 -16.62
C SER A 159 17.62 21.98 -17.42
N ARG A 160 18.32 22.91 -16.79
CA ARG A 160 18.65 24.26 -17.21
C ARG A 160 19.39 24.22 -18.56
N ASN A 161 18.69 24.02 -19.68
CA ASN A 161 19.08 24.44 -21.03
C ASN A 161 18.02 24.09 -22.10
N LYS A 162 17.46 25.18 -22.66
CA LYS A 162 16.80 25.35 -23.97
C LYS A 162 15.52 24.53 -24.29
N GLU A 163 14.42 25.28 -24.27
CA GLU A 163 13.36 25.30 -25.29
C GLU A 163 12.85 23.94 -25.80
N THR A 164 11.94 23.31 -25.07
CA THR A 164 10.85 22.56 -25.72
C THR A 164 9.61 22.56 -24.83
N ALA A 165 8.47 22.90 -25.42
CA ALA A 165 7.21 23.23 -24.77
C ALA A 165 6.69 22.11 -23.83
N CYS A 166 6.67 22.39 -22.53
CA CYS A 166 5.93 21.60 -21.57
C CYS A 166 4.45 22.05 -21.62
N ARG A 167 3.68 21.48 -22.56
CA ARG A 167 2.22 21.66 -22.58
C ARG A 167 1.61 20.83 -21.46
N ALA A 168 1.35 21.49 -20.33
CA ALA A 168 0.41 21.02 -19.33
C ALA A 168 -0.99 20.91 -19.96
N CYS A 169 -1.73 19.86 -19.60
CA CYS A 169 -3.14 19.66 -19.94
C CYS A 169 -3.94 20.95 -19.69
N GLY A 170 -4.33 21.62 -20.77
CA GLY A 170 -5.50 22.49 -20.81
C GLY A 170 -6.77 21.67 -21.11
N PRO A 171 -7.96 22.25 -20.88
CA PRO A 171 -9.20 21.50 -20.66
C PRO A 171 -9.80 21.03 -21.98
N PHE A 172 -10.07 19.72 -22.09
CA PHE A 172 -11.12 19.13 -22.94
C PHE A 172 -11.58 17.80 -22.32
#